data_AF-A0A166CDJ1-F1
#
_entry.id   AF-A0A166CDJ1-F1
#
_cell.length_a   1.000
_cell.length_b   1.000
_cell.length_c   1.000
_cell.angle_alpha   90.00
_cell.angle_beta   90.00
_cell.angle_gamma   90.00
#
_symmetry.space_group_name_H-M   'P 1'
#
loop_
_entity.id
_entity.type
_entity.pdbx_description
1 polymer ?
#
loop_
_entity_poly.entity_id
_entity_poly.type
_entity_poly.pdbx_seq_one_letter_code
_entity_poly.pdbx_strand_id
1 'polypeptide(L)'
;MDSFNILWQVGVIASVLVFGIKIGLATGMANYSKKIILIISCLYGVGVYLITRIASLFASQVVDFVYGYNAVFFLIMAVIMISAGLLTVREWKVHEKNTSSASALAIVAPCPCCFMSIVASILLVAPTVGLGVNDLSPYVAVALALTILITYFASNSLISYIKKPYPVILGNFMFFLGIYFLISAIVIPNIASVLGKSMGAITLENTGYIIWVIVILIVLLIFGVVISKKNRLFE
;
A
#
# COMPACT_ATOMS: atom_id res chain seq x y z
N MET A 1 -24.07 7.32 13.84
CA MET A 1 -22.75 6.69 13.57
C MET A 1 -21.72 7.76 13.79
N ASP A 2 -20.90 7.63 14.82
CA ASP A 2 -19.87 8.63 15.15
C ASP A 2 -18.88 8.74 13.99
N SER A 3 -18.51 9.97 13.61
CA SER A 3 -17.58 10.25 12.50
C SER A 3 -16.27 9.46 12.63
N PHE A 4 -15.87 9.14 13.86
CA PHE A 4 -14.71 8.31 14.18
C PHE A 4 -14.83 6.86 13.69
N ASN A 5 -15.99 6.22 13.83
CA ASN A 5 -16.21 4.84 13.38
C ASN A 5 -16.18 4.73 11.85
N ILE A 6 -16.69 5.74 11.15
CA ILE A 6 -16.64 5.82 9.68
C ILE A 6 -15.18 5.92 9.21
N LEU A 7 -14.38 6.76 9.86
CA LEU A 7 -12.94 6.91 9.57
C LEU A 7 -12.18 5.58 9.70
N TRP A 8 -12.45 4.83 10.75
CA TRP A 8 -11.82 3.52 10.97
C TRP A 8 -12.26 2.46 9.96
N GLN A 9 -13.54 2.41 9.61
CA GLN A 9 -14.05 1.51 8.57
C GLN A 9 -13.44 1.82 7.20
N VAL A 10 -13.34 3.10 6.84
CA VAL A 10 -12.67 3.54 5.60
C VAL A 10 -11.19 3.18 5.64
N GLY A 11 -10.53 3.29 6.80
CA GLY A 11 -9.14 2.87 6.99
C GLY A 11 -8.91 1.40 6.67
N VAL A 12 -9.78 0.51 7.16
CA VAL A 12 -9.73 -0.93 6.84
C VAL A 12 -9.85 -1.13 5.33
N ILE A 13 -10.88 -0.56 4.69
CA ILE A 13 -11.12 -0.73 3.26
C ILE A 13 -9.95 -0.19 2.43
N ALA A 14 -9.40 0.97 2.81
CA ALA A 14 -8.24 1.57 2.16
C ALA A 14 -7.00 0.66 2.27
N SER A 15 -6.73 0.09 3.45
CA SER A 15 -5.60 -0.83 3.65
C SER A 15 -5.71 -2.08 2.76
N VAL A 16 -6.92 -2.63 2.65
CA VAL A 16 -7.22 -3.81 1.83
C VAL A 16 -7.06 -3.49 0.34
N LEU A 17 -7.59 -2.35 -0.10
CA LEU A 17 -7.45 -1.88 -1.48
C LEU A 17 -5.98 -1.69 -1.85
N VAL A 18 -5.22 -0.94 -1.05
CA VAL A 18 -3.81 -0.65 -1.34
C VAL A 18 -2.99 -1.95 -1.41
N PHE A 19 -3.25 -2.89 -0.51
CA PHE A 19 -2.55 -4.17 -0.51
C PHE A 19 -2.95 -5.07 -1.70
N GLY A 20 -4.26 -5.20 -1.96
CA GLY A 20 -4.77 -6.00 -3.07
C GLY A 20 -4.32 -5.47 -4.43
N ILE A 21 -4.34 -4.14 -4.62
CA ILE A 21 -3.86 -3.47 -5.84
C ILE A 21 -2.39 -3.78 -6.08
N LYS A 22 -1.52 -3.70 -5.06
CA LYS A 22 -0.08 -3.98 -5.23
C LYS A 22 0.17 -5.40 -5.72
N ILE A 23 -0.46 -6.39 -5.11
CA ILE A 23 -0.28 -7.81 -5.47
C ILE A 23 -0.89 -8.09 -6.86
N GLY A 24 -2.10 -7.63 -7.13
CA GLY A 24 -2.76 -7.87 -8.42
C GLY A 24 -2.05 -7.18 -9.58
N LEU A 25 -1.57 -5.94 -9.40
CA LEU A 25 -0.75 -5.26 -10.40
C LEU A 25 0.59 -5.99 -10.63
N ALA A 26 1.29 -6.40 -9.57
CA ALA A 26 2.57 -7.08 -9.69
C ALA A 26 2.46 -8.42 -10.41
N THR A 27 1.45 -9.22 -10.06
CA THR A 27 1.21 -10.53 -10.67
C THR A 27 0.78 -10.42 -12.14
N GLY A 28 -0.02 -9.41 -12.50
CA GLY A 28 -0.34 -9.15 -13.90
C GLY A 28 0.85 -8.62 -14.69
N MET A 29 1.65 -7.71 -14.10
CA MET A 29 2.91 -7.19 -14.68
C MET A 29 4.01 -8.24 -14.81
N ALA A 30 3.84 -9.42 -14.21
CA ALA A 30 4.76 -10.54 -14.32
C ALA A 30 4.23 -11.71 -15.16
N ASN A 31 3.07 -11.52 -15.81
CA ASN A 31 2.40 -12.49 -16.66
C ASN A 31 2.16 -13.85 -15.98
N TYR A 32 1.74 -13.83 -14.70
CA TYR A 32 1.36 -15.07 -14.02
C TYR A 32 0.11 -15.68 -14.65
N SER A 33 0.06 -17.02 -14.66
CA SER A 33 -1.12 -17.72 -15.17
C SER A 33 -2.35 -17.49 -14.28
N LYS A 34 -3.54 -17.52 -14.90
CA LYS A 34 -4.84 -17.36 -14.21
C LYS A 34 -5.05 -18.36 -13.05
N LYS A 35 -4.42 -19.53 -13.12
CA LYS A 35 -4.48 -20.54 -12.05
C LYS A 35 -3.67 -20.11 -10.83
N ILE A 36 -2.48 -19.54 -11.04
CA ILE A 36 -1.59 -19.11 -9.96
C ILE A 36 -2.18 -17.92 -9.20
N ILE A 37 -2.78 -16.95 -9.90
CA ILE A 37 -3.41 -15.80 -9.23
C ILE A 37 -4.60 -16.23 -8.36
N LEU A 38 -5.38 -17.23 -8.79
CA LEU A 38 -6.49 -17.76 -7.99
C LEU A 38 -5.98 -18.43 -6.71
N ILE A 39 -4.87 -19.16 -6.80
CA ILE A 39 -4.20 -19.75 -5.63
C ILE A 39 -3.68 -18.65 -4.70
N ILE A 40 -2.97 -17.65 -5.23
CA ILE A 40 -2.44 -16.52 -4.45
C ILE A 40 -3.56 -15.79 -3.73
N SER A 41 -4.64 -15.44 -4.45
CA SER A 41 -5.81 -14.76 -3.89
C SER A 41 -6.47 -15.57 -2.79
N CYS A 42 -6.61 -16.89 -2.96
CA CYS A 42 -7.18 -17.77 -1.95
C CYS A 42 -6.26 -17.87 -0.72
N LEU A 43 -4.95 -18.06 -0.94
CA LEU A 43 -3.94 -18.13 0.10
C LEU A 43 -3.92 -16.86 0.95
N TYR A 44 -4.00 -15.68 0.32
CA TYR A 44 -4.04 -14.42 1.03
C TYR A 44 -5.35 -14.20 1.80
N GLY A 45 -6.50 -14.52 1.19
CA GLY A 45 -7.79 -14.43 1.88
C GLY A 45 -7.85 -15.34 3.12
N VAL A 46 -7.47 -16.61 2.96
CA VAL A 46 -7.42 -17.59 4.05
C VAL A 46 -6.36 -17.21 5.08
N GLY A 47 -5.20 -16.72 4.64
CA GLY A 47 -4.12 -16.28 5.50
C GLY A 47 -4.55 -15.12 6.40
N VAL A 48 -5.21 -14.10 5.84
CA VAL A 48 -5.74 -12.96 6.63
C VAL A 48 -6.76 -13.46 7.62
N TYR A 49 -7.68 -14.35 7.21
CA TYR A 49 -8.68 -14.91 8.11
C TYR A 49 -8.07 -15.67 9.29
N LEU A 50 -7.14 -16.60 9.02
CA LEU A 50 -6.49 -17.41 10.06
C LEU A 50 -5.63 -16.55 10.99
N ILE A 51 -4.80 -15.68 10.43
CA ILE A 51 -3.88 -14.85 11.24
C ILE A 51 -4.67 -13.86 12.09
N THR A 52 -5.74 -13.26 11.57
CA THR A 52 -6.59 -12.36 12.38
C THR A 52 -7.22 -13.10 13.55
N ARG A 53 -7.65 -14.35 13.34
CA ARG A 53 -8.23 -15.19 14.40
C ARG A 53 -7.22 -15.60 15.47
N ILE A 54 -5.96 -15.82 15.09
CA ILE A 54 -4.89 -16.10 16.05
C ILE A 54 -4.48 -14.80 16.77
N ALA A 55 -4.37 -13.70 16.02
CA ALA A 55 -3.97 -12.39 16.54
C ALA A 55 -5.00 -11.80 17.52
N SER A 56 -6.28 -12.17 17.43
CA SER A 56 -7.29 -11.73 18.39
C SER A 56 -7.05 -12.22 19.82
N LEU A 57 -6.29 -13.32 20.01
CA LEU A 57 -5.87 -13.80 21.34
C LEU A 57 -4.79 -12.93 21.97
N PHE A 58 -4.03 -12.19 21.16
CA PHE A 58 -2.88 -11.38 21.57
C PHE A 58 -3.02 -9.92 21.07
N ALA A 59 -4.27 -9.43 20.99
CA ALA A 59 -4.60 -8.23 20.22
C ALA A 59 -3.80 -6.99 20.62
N SER A 60 -3.63 -6.74 21.93
CA SER A 60 -2.85 -5.59 22.43
C SER A 60 -1.38 -5.66 22.02
N GLN A 61 -0.74 -6.82 22.23
CA GLN A 61 0.67 -7.03 21.89
C GLN A 61 0.92 -6.93 20.38
N VAL A 62 0.00 -7.45 19.57
CA VAL A 62 0.07 -7.33 18.12
C VAL A 62 0.00 -5.87 17.71
N VAL A 63 -1.01 -5.12 18.19
CA VAL A 63 -1.20 -3.71 17.83
C VAL A 63 0.02 -2.87 18.25
N ASP A 64 0.53 -3.02 19.47
CA ASP A 64 1.72 -2.31 19.93
C ASP A 64 2.96 -2.65 19.11
N PHE A 65 3.15 -3.92 18.74
CA PHE A 65 4.23 -4.34 17.87
C PHE A 65 4.12 -3.71 16.47
N VAL A 66 2.91 -3.67 15.89
CA VAL A 66 2.67 -3.04 14.59
C VAL A 66 3.03 -1.57 14.62
N TYR A 67 2.63 -0.82 15.65
CA TYR A 67 2.92 0.61 15.74
C TYR A 67 4.39 0.90 16.08
N GLY A 68 5.03 0.08 16.93
CA GLY A 68 6.42 0.28 17.35
C GLY A 68 7.43 0.02 16.22
N TYR A 69 7.20 -0.97 15.37
CA TYR A 69 8.17 -1.40 14.35
C TYR A 69 7.81 -1.02 12.91
N ASN A 70 6.66 -0.37 12.68
CA ASN A 70 6.16 -0.07 11.34
C ASN A 70 7.19 0.65 10.45
N ALA A 71 7.85 1.68 11.00
CA ALA A 71 8.86 2.46 10.26
C ALA A 71 10.05 1.61 9.81
N VAL A 72 10.52 0.68 10.67
CA VAL A 72 11.62 -0.23 10.35
C VAL A 72 11.23 -1.18 9.22
N PHE A 73 10.02 -1.76 9.27
CA PHE A 73 9.51 -2.61 8.21
C PHE A 73 9.38 -1.87 6.88
N PHE A 74 8.91 -0.62 6.89
CA PHE A 74 8.85 0.20 5.67
C PHE A 74 10.25 0.45 5.08
N LEU A 75 11.25 0.72 5.91
CA LEU A 75 12.62 0.98 5.45
C LEU A 75 13.26 -0.29 4.84
N ILE A 76 13.13 -1.44 5.50
CA ILE A 76 13.62 -2.72 4.97
C ILE A 76 12.96 -3.04 3.63
N MET A 77 11.64 -2.90 3.54
CA MET A 77 10.91 -3.13 2.30
C MET A 77 11.29 -2.14 1.20
N ALA A 78 11.58 -0.89 1.52
CA ALA A 78 12.07 0.09 0.57
C ALA A 78 13.39 -0.37 -0.08
N VAL A 79 14.36 -0.81 0.73
CA VAL A 79 15.65 -1.30 0.23
C VAL A 79 15.49 -2.53 -0.67
N ILE A 80 14.68 -3.51 -0.25
CA ILE A 80 14.41 -4.72 -1.03
C ILE A 80 13.72 -4.36 -2.36
N MET A 81 12.73 -3.48 -2.35
CA MET A 81 11.98 -3.11 -3.55
C MET A 81 12.81 -2.28 -4.55
N ILE A 82 13.61 -1.34 -4.04
CA ILE A 82 14.51 -0.54 -4.88
C ILE A 82 15.57 -1.44 -5.52
N SER A 83 16.22 -2.29 -4.72
CA SER A 83 17.25 -3.21 -5.24
C SER A 83 16.68 -4.22 -6.22
N ALA A 84 15.56 -4.88 -5.91
CA ALA A 84 14.88 -5.81 -6.80
C ALA A 84 14.42 -5.13 -8.10
N GLY A 85 13.86 -3.92 -8.02
CA GLY A 85 13.45 -3.16 -9.20
C GLY A 85 14.62 -2.83 -10.13
N LEU A 86 15.73 -2.33 -9.58
CA LEU A 86 16.93 -2.02 -10.35
C LEU A 86 17.56 -3.27 -10.98
N LEU A 87 17.65 -4.37 -10.24
CA LEU A 87 18.18 -5.65 -10.74
C LEU A 87 17.30 -6.20 -11.86
N THR A 88 15.99 -6.14 -11.73
CA THR A 88 15.03 -6.61 -12.74
C THR A 88 15.17 -5.85 -14.05
N VAL A 89 15.30 -4.51 -13.99
CA VAL A 89 15.51 -3.69 -15.21
C VAL A 89 16.90 -3.94 -15.81
N ARG A 90 17.93 -4.09 -14.96
CA ARG A 90 19.31 -4.33 -15.41
C ARG A 90 19.46 -5.68 -16.09
N GLU A 91 18.91 -6.74 -15.52
CA GLU A 91 18.98 -8.08 -16.11
C GLU A 91 18.28 -8.15 -17.46
N TRP A 92 17.15 -7.46 -17.61
CA TRP A 92 16.49 -7.35 -18.89
C TRP A 92 17.33 -6.60 -19.94
N LYS A 93 17.92 -5.45 -19.59
CA LYS A 93 18.72 -4.65 -20.52
C LYS A 93 20.07 -5.27 -20.91
N VAL A 94 20.70 -6.02 -20.01
CA VAL A 94 22.07 -6.52 -20.20
C VAL A 94 22.09 -7.98 -20.65
N HIS A 95 21.17 -8.81 -20.14
CA HIS A 95 21.19 -10.26 -20.37
C HIS A 95 19.97 -10.76 -21.16
N GLU A 96 19.00 -9.88 -21.49
CA GLU A 96 17.72 -10.22 -22.13
C GLU A 96 16.94 -11.35 -21.43
N LYS A 97 17.25 -11.61 -20.15
CA LYS A 97 16.61 -12.68 -19.38
C LYS A 97 15.29 -12.20 -18.82
N ASN A 98 14.23 -12.96 -19.08
CA ASN A 98 12.93 -12.77 -18.45
C ASN A 98 12.98 -13.19 -16.97
N THR A 99 13.39 -12.27 -16.09
CA THR A 99 13.36 -12.47 -14.64
C THR A 99 12.15 -11.82 -13.97
N SER A 100 11.13 -11.43 -14.76
CA SER A 100 9.87 -10.83 -14.26
C SER A 100 9.12 -11.72 -13.27
N SER A 101 9.00 -13.02 -13.53
CA SER A 101 8.29 -13.92 -12.62
C SER A 101 9.05 -14.13 -11.31
N ALA A 102 10.39 -14.22 -11.36
CA ALA A 102 11.21 -14.37 -10.16
C ALA A 102 11.23 -13.09 -9.31
N SER A 103 11.37 -11.92 -9.95
CA SER A 103 11.34 -10.63 -9.27
C SER A 103 9.97 -10.29 -8.70
N ALA A 104 8.89 -10.63 -9.40
CA ALA A 104 7.53 -10.44 -8.90
C ALA A 104 7.27 -11.19 -7.59
N LEU A 105 7.96 -12.30 -7.35
CA LEU A 105 7.89 -13.00 -6.07
C LEU A 105 8.27 -12.09 -4.89
N ALA A 106 9.16 -11.11 -5.08
CA ALA A 106 9.50 -10.16 -4.02
C ALA A 106 8.32 -9.25 -3.64
N ILE A 107 7.45 -8.88 -4.60
CA ILE A 107 6.22 -8.11 -4.30
C ILE A 107 5.09 -9.02 -3.80
N VAL A 108 5.01 -10.23 -4.35
CA VAL A 108 4.01 -11.24 -3.99
C VAL A 108 4.31 -11.87 -2.65
N ALA A 109 5.53 -11.79 -2.13
CA ALA A 109 5.85 -12.17 -0.76
C ALA A 109 5.07 -11.27 0.20
N PRO A 110 4.54 -11.82 1.32
CA PRO A 110 3.75 -11.05 2.27
C PRO A 110 4.61 -9.90 2.82
N CYS A 111 4.31 -8.67 2.41
CA CYS A 111 4.98 -7.51 2.97
C CYS A 111 4.45 -7.31 4.40
N PRO A 112 5.29 -7.49 5.43
CA PRO A 112 4.82 -7.62 6.80
C PRO A 112 4.07 -6.36 7.23
N CYS A 113 4.49 -5.18 6.78
CA CYS A 113 3.85 -3.90 7.12
C CYS A 113 2.37 -3.82 6.70
N CYS A 114 2.00 -4.21 5.47
CA CYS A 114 0.62 -4.12 5.01
C CYS A 114 -0.25 -5.21 5.65
N PHE A 115 0.29 -6.42 5.81
CA PHE A 115 -0.44 -7.53 6.42
C PHE A 115 -0.76 -7.23 7.89
N MET A 116 0.23 -6.72 8.63
CA MET A 116 0.06 -6.26 10.01
C MET A 116 -0.93 -5.09 10.11
N SER A 117 -0.89 -4.15 9.17
CA SER A 117 -1.83 -3.02 9.15
C SER A 117 -3.28 -3.49 8.96
N ILE A 118 -3.54 -4.49 8.11
CA ILE A 118 -4.88 -5.07 7.93
C ILE A 118 -5.34 -5.75 9.22
N VAL A 119 -4.51 -6.60 9.82
CA VAL A 119 -4.83 -7.31 11.07
C VAL A 119 -5.12 -6.32 12.20
N ALA A 120 -4.24 -5.33 12.42
CA ALA A 120 -4.44 -4.29 13.43
C ALA A 120 -5.73 -3.50 13.19
N SER A 121 -6.03 -3.16 11.93
CA SER A 121 -7.26 -2.43 11.59
C SER A 121 -8.52 -3.26 11.86
N ILE A 122 -8.51 -4.58 11.60
CA ILE A 122 -9.65 -5.46 11.92
C ILE A 122 -9.84 -5.55 13.44
N LEU A 123 -8.76 -5.71 14.21
CA LEU A 123 -8.82 -5.81 15.67
C LEU A 123 -9.34 -4.52 16.32
N LEU A 124 -8.99 -3.36 15.75
CA LEU A 124 -9.46 -2.06 16.25
C LEU A 124 -10.90 -1.76 15.83
N VAL A 125 -11.33 -2.20 14.64
CA VAL A 125 -12.70 -1.97 14.14
C VAL A 125 -13.72 -2.94 14.71
N ALA A 126 -13.37 -4.19 14.97
CA ALA A 126 -14.31 -5.20 15.51
C ALA A 126 -15.14 -4.70 16.71
N PRO A 127 -14.56 -4.16 17.80
CA PRO A 127 -15.35 -3.68 18.94
C PRO A 127 -16.23 -2.48 18.59
N THR A 128 -15.87 -1.66 17.61
CA THR A 128 -16.62 -0.44 17.23
C THR A 128 -17.90 -0.72 16.45
N VAL A 129 -17.95 -1.85 15.73
CA VAL A 129 -19.10 -2.24 14.90
C VAL A 129 -20.04 -3.18 15.66
N GLY A 130 -19.68 -3.61 16.87
CA GLY A 130 -20.44 -4.60 17.64
C GLY A 130 -20.44 -6.00 17.01
N LEU A 131 -19.62 -6.21 15.97
CA LEU A 131 -19.42 -7.50 15.32
C LEU A 131 -18.17 -8.17 15.88
N GLY A 132 -18.22 -9.48 16.10
CA GLY A 132 -17.04 -10.23 16.50
C GLY A 132 -15.96 -10.17 15.43
N VAL A 133 -14.69 -10.30 15.84
CA VAL A 133 -13.55 -10.42 14.90
C VAL A 133 -13.80 -11.55 13.88
N ASN A 134 -14.46 -12.62 14.31
CA ASN A 134 -14.81 -13.77 13.46
C ASN A 134 -15.82 -13.44 12.35
N ASP A 135 -16.69 -12.45 12.56
CA ASP A 135 -17.71 -12.05 11.59
C ASP A 135 -17.15 -11.02 10.61
N LEU A 136 -16.28 -10.11 11.06
CA LEU A 136 -15.68 -9.07 10.22
C LEU A 136 -14.55 -9.59 9.32
N SER A 137 -13.72 -10.50 9.85
CA SER A 137 -12.57 -11.07 9.14
C SER A 137 -12.90 -11.70 7.76
N PRO A 138 -13.97 -12.51 7.59
CA PRO A 138 -14.29 -13.08 6.29
C PRO A 138 -14.68 -12.02 5.23
N TYR A 139 -15.38 -10.95 5.60
CA TYR A 139 -15.68 -9.86 4.64
C TYR A 139 -14.41 -9.19 4.13
N VAL A 140 -13.45 -8.94 5.03
CA VAL A 140 -12.17 -8.34 4.68
C VAL A 140 -11.34 -9.28 3.80
N ALA A 141 -11.34 -10.59 4.10
CA ALA A 141 -10.66 -11.60 3.30
C ALA A 141 -11.25 -11.69 1.87
N VAL A 142 -12.58 -11.66 1.73
CA VAL A 142 -13.25 -11.68 0.43
C VAL A 142 -12.97 -10.40 -0.34
N ALA A 143 -13.05 -9.22 0.31
CA ALA A 143 -12.71 -7.95 -0.32
C ALA A 143 -11.26 -7.93 -0.82
N LEU A 144 -10.33 -8.48 -0.04
CA LEU A 144 -8.93 -8.61 -0.43
C LEU A 144 -8.74 -9.54 -1.64
N ALA A 145 -9.40 -10.69 -1.65
CA ALA A 145 -9.38 -11.60 -2.79
C ALA A 145 -9.96 -10.95 -4.06
N LEU A 146 -11.10 -10.29 -3.95
CA LEU A 146 -11.74 -9.60 -5.07
C LEU A 146 -10.86 -8.48 -5.64
N THR A 147 -10.26 -7.66 -4.76
CA THR A 147 -9.38 -6.56 -5.20
C THR A 147 -8.14 -7.07 -5.93
N ILE A 148 -7.54 -8.18 -5.48
CA ILE A 148 -6.43 -8.84 -6.20
C ILE A 148 -6.87 -9.29 -7.60
N LEU A 149 -8.02 -9.95 -7.71
CA LEU A 149 -8.52 -10.45 -9.00
C LEU A 149 -8.84 -9.30 -9.97
N ILE A 150 -9.57 -8.29 -9.51
CA ILE A 150 -9.94 -7.12 -10.34
C ILE A 150 -8.68 -6.41 -10.86
N THR A 151 -7.69 -6.22 -9.99
CA THR A 151 -6.47 -5.49 -10.35
C THR A 151 -5.51 -6.32 -11.22
N TYR A 152 -5.53 -7.64 -11.09
CA TYR A 152 -4.87 -8.56 -12.03
C TYR A 152 -5.46 -8.45 -13.44
N PHE A 153 -6.78 -8.45 -13.58
CA PHE A 153 -7.40 -8.26 -14.90
C PHE A 153 -7.14 -6.87 -15.46
N ALA A 154 -7.20 -5.83 -14.61
CA ALA A 154 -6.89 -4.46 -15.00
C ALA A 154 -5.44 -4.30 -15.49
N SER A 155 -4.46 -4.91 -14.80
CA SER A 155 -3.06 -4.85 -15.21
C SER A 155 -2.79 -5.59 -16.52
N ASN A 156 -3.44 -6.73 -16.77
CA ASN A 156 -3.31 -7.43 -18.05
C ASN A 156 -3.78 -6.55 -19.22
N SER A 157 -4.90 -5.83 -19.05
CA SER A 157 -5.35 -4.84 -20.02
C SER A 157 -4.34 -3.70 -20.18
N LEU A 158 -3.83 -3.15 -19.08
CA LEU A 158 -2.84 -2.06 -19.10
C LEU A 158 -1.55 -2.44 -19.86
N ILE A 159 -1.07 -3.67 -19.68
CA ILE A 159 0.16 -4.14 -20.34
C ILE A 159 -0.05 -4.32 -21.85
N SER A 160 -1.25 -4.76 -22.26
CA SER A 160 -1.62 -4.86 -23.68
C SER A 160 -1.55 -3.51 -24.40
N TYR A 161 -1.87 -2.41 -23.70
CA TYR A 161 -1.74 -1.05 -24.23
C TYR A 161 -0.30 -0.54 -24.29
N ILE A 162 0.52 -0.85 -23.28
CA ILE A 162 1.85 -0.24 -23.11
C ILE A 162 2.90 -0.82 -24.08
N LYS A 163 2.68 -2.02 -24.65
CA LYS A 163 3.60 -2.70 -25.61
C LYS A 163 5.08 -2.71 -25.18
N LYS A 164 5.36 -2.66 -23.88
CA LYS A 164 6.72 -2.78 -23.32
C LYS A 164 6.91 -4.17 -22.69
N PRO A 165 8.16 -4.66 -22.62
CA PRO A 165 8.44 -5.96 -22.01
C PRO A 165 8.11 -5.96 -20.52
N TYR A 166 7.52 -7.07 -20.04
CA TYR A 166 7.06 -7.26 -18.65
C TYR A 166 8.13 -6.90 -17.59
N PRO A 167 9.41 -7.32 -17.71
CA PRO A 167 10.44 -6.99 -16.71
C PRO A 167 10.68 -5.48 -16.54
N VAL A 168 10.55 -4.68 -17.60
CA VAL A 168 10.76 -3.22 -17.53
C VAL A 168 9.59 -2.54 -16.85
N ILE A 169 8.36 -2.96 -17.15
CA ILE A 169 7.15 -2.43 -16.49
C ILE A 169 7.16 -2.78 -15.01
N LEU A 170 7.41 -4.05 -14.69
CA LEU A 170 7.47 -4.55 -13.31
C LEU A 170 8.61 -3.90 -12.53
N GLY A 171 9.80 -3.79 -13.10
CA GLY A 171 10.96 -3.20 -12.43
C GLY A 171 10.75 -1.71 -12.11
N ASN A 172 10.15 -0.95 -13.04
CA ASN A 172 9.77 0.45 -12.78
C ASN A 172 8.69 0.56 -11.69
N PHE A 173 7.73 -0.36 -11.67
CA PHE A 173 6.70 -0.43 -10.63
C PHE A 173 7.31 -0.75 -9.25
N MET A 174 8.22 -1.72 -9.17
CA MET A 174 8.98 -2.06 -7.96
C MET A 174 9.78 -0.87 -7.44
N PHE A 175 10.49 -0.18 -8.32
CA PHE A 175 11.25 1.01 -7.96
C PHE A 175 10.36 2.12 -7.41
N PHE A 176 9.21 2.37 -8.04
CA PHE A 176 8.22 3.34 -7.56
C PHE A 176 7.65 2.95 -6.18
N LEU A 177 7.30 1.68 -5.97
CA LEU A 177 6.85 1.18 -4.67
C LEU A 177 7.93 1.31 -3.60
N GLY A 178 9.19 1.08 -3.95
CA GLY A 178 10.33 1.25 -3.06
C GLY A 178 10.50 2.70 -2.60
N ILE A 179 10.41 3.67 -3.52
CA ILE A 179 10.42 5.10 -3.17
C ILE A 179 9.22 5.46 -2.29
N TYR A 180 8.02 4.95 -2.61
CA TYR A 180 6.83 5.16 -1.79
C TYR A 180 7.04 4.67 -0.34
N PHE A 181 7.62 3.49 -0.17
CA PHE A 181 7.92 2.96 1.16
C PHE A 181 9.02 3.75 1.88
N LEU A 182 10.03 4.25 1.15
CA LEU A 182 11.06 5.11 1.70
C LEU A 182 10.47 6.42 2.23
N ILE A 183 9.63 7.09 1.44
CA ILE A 183 8.93 8.31 1.85
C ILE A 183 8.03 8.02 3.05
N SER A 184 7.28 6.91 3.02
CA SER A 184 6.41 6.52 4.13
C SER A 184 7.19 6.27 5.43
N ALA A 185 8.36 5.63 5.35
CA ALA A 185 9.23 5.37 6.50
C ALA A 185 9.74 6.67 7.15
N ILE A 186 9.97 7.73 6.38
CA ILE A 186 10.41 9.04 6.88
C ILE A 186 9.22 9.86 7.40
N VAL A 187 8.10 9.84 6.68
CA VAL A 187 6.95 10.72 6.97
C VAL A 187 6.13 10.23 8.16
N ILE A 188 5.82 8.94 8.26
CA ILE A 188 4.96 8.38 9.31
C ILE A 188 5.48 8.67 10.74
N PRO A 189 6.74 8.37 11.10
CA PRO A 189 7.24 8.64 12.45
C PRO A 189 7.34 10.14 12.74
N ASN A 190 7.65 10.97 11.74
CA ASN A 190 7.67 12.42 11.89
C ASN A 190 6.27 12.97 12.18
N ILE A 191 5.24 12.50 11.46
CA ILE A 191 3.85 12.84 11.76
C ILE A 191 3.48 12.38 13.18
N ALA A 192 3.79 11.13 13.55
CA ALA A 192 3.49 10.60 14.88
C ALA A 192 4.16 11.40 16.01
N SER A 193 5.41 11.84 15.83
CA SER A 193 6.12 12.65 16.81
C SER A 193 5.53 14.06 16.98
N VAL A 194 4.99 14.64 15.91
CA VAL A 194 4.30 15.94 15.94
C VAL A 194 2.92 15.80 16.59
N LEU A 195 2.20 14.71 16.35
CA LEU A 195 0.92 14.42 17.00
C LEU A 195 1.06 14.03 18.48
N GLY A 196 2.16 13.38 18.86
CA GLY A 196 2.44 12.96 20.24
C GLY A 196 2.95 14.08 21.14
N LYS A 197 3.51 15.15 20.55
CA LYS A 197 3.64 16.43 21.26
C LYS A 197 2.22 16.95 21.41
N SER A 198 1.76 17.14 22.66
CA SER A 198 0.50 17.81 22.94
C SER A 198 0.40 19.00 21.98
N MET A 199 -0.54 18.93 21.03
CA MET A 199 -1.08 20.14 20.46
C MET A 199 -1.72 20.81 21.66
N GLY A 200 -0.94 21.65 22.38
CA GLY A 200 -1.50 22.62 23.30
C GLY A 200 -2.66 23.25 22.56
N ALA A 201 -3.81 23.33 23.23
CA ALA A 201 -5.10 23.70 22.65
C ALA A 201 -4.87 24.58 21.43
N ILE A 202 -5.28 24.13 20.24
CA ILE A 202 -5.24 24.97 19.05
C ILE A 202 -6.19 26.13 19.34
N THR A 203 -5.68 27.14 20.05
CA THR A 203 -6.18 28.48 19.98
C THR A 203 -5.90 28.84 18.54
N LEU A 204 -6.97 28.88 17.76
CA LEU A 204 -6.97 29.53 16.46
C LEU A 204 -6.65 31.00 16.74
N GLU A 205 -5.37 31.33 16.95
CA GLU A 205 -4.96 32.70 17.25
C GLU A 205 -5.25 33.61 16.05
N ASN A 206 -5.33 33.05 14.83
CA ASN A 206 -5.79 33.81 13.68
C ASN A 206 -6.23 32.94 12.48
N THR A 207 -7.51 33.05 12.10
CA THR A 207 -8.11 32.47 10.87
C THR A 207 -7.33 32.85 9.60
N GLY A 208 -6.55 33.94 9.63
CA GLY A 208 -5.71 34.38 8.51
C GLY A 208 -4.62 33.39 8.09
N TYR A 209 -4.00 32.62 9.00
CA TYR A 209 -2.91 31.71 8.65
C TYR A 209 -3.39 30.47 7.88
N ILE A 210 -4.60 29.99 8.17
CA ILE A 210 -5.20 28.87 7.44
C ILE A 210 -5.45 29.27 5.98
N ILE A 211 -5.90 30.49 5.74
CA ILE A 211 -6.10 31.04 4.40
C ILE A 211 -4.76 31.11 3.66
N TRP A 212 -3.69 31.57 4.31
CA TRP A 212 -2.35 31.59 3.72
C TRP A 212 -1.81 30.20 3.38
N VAL A 213 -2.04 29.19 4.23
CA VAL A 213 -1.64 27.80 3.94
C VAL A 213 -2.40 27.24 2.73
N ILE A 214 -3.71 27.52 2.61
CA ILE A 214 -4.51 27.12 1.46
C ILE A 214 -4.03 27.81 0.19
N VAL A 215 -3.71 29.12 0.25
CA VAL A 215 -3.17 29.88 -0.89
C VAL A 215 -1.82 29.32 -1.33
N ILE A 216 -0.92 29.01 -0.41
CA ILE A 216 0.39 28.41 -0.72
C ILE A 216 0.22 27.04 -1.38
N LEU A 217 -0.71 26.21 -0.90
CA LEU A 217 -1.04 24.91 -1.51
C LEU A 217 -1.57 25.06 -2.94
N ILE A 218 -2.45 26.03 -3.19
CA ILE A 218 -2.99 26.32 -4.52
C ILE A 218 -1.87 26.82 -5.46
N VAL A 219 -0.99 27.71 -4.99
CA VAL A 219 0.14 28.20 -5.78
C VAL A 219 1.10 27.08 -6.14
N LEU A 220 1.43 26.20 -5.20
CA LEU A 220 2.27 25.02 -5.44
C LEU A 220 1.62 24.06 -6.45
N LEU A 221 0.31 23.84 -6.37
CA LEU A 221 -0.43 23.04 -7.35
C LEU A 221 -0.38 23.66 -8.74
N ILE A 222 -0.60 24.98 -8.87
CA ILE A 222 -0.55 25.69 -10.14
C ILE A 222 0.87 25.65 -10.73
N PHE A 223 1.90 25.89 -9.91
CA PHE A 223 3.30 25.76 -10.34
C PHE A 223 3.61 24.35 -10.84
N GLY A 224 3.13 23.33 -10.13
CA GLY A 224 3.24 21.94 -10.54
C GLY A 224 2.59 21.66 -11.90
N VAL A 225 1.39 22.19 -12.15
CA VAL A 225 0.69 22.05 -13.43
C VAL A 225 1.38 22.80 -14.56
N VAL A 226 1.89 24.01 -14.31
CA VAL A 226 2.59 24.83 -15.32
C VAL A 226 3.90 24.17 -15.75
N ILE A 227 4.68 23.64 -14.81
CA ILE A 227 5.92 22.91 -15.11
C ILE A 227 5.58 21.60 -15.85
N SER A 228 4.53 20.89 -15.45
CA SER A 228 4.07 19.67 -16.13
C SER A 228 3.63 19.92 -17.57
N LYS A 229 2.97 21.06 -17.85
CA LYS A 229 2.60 21.47 -19.21
C LYS A 229 3.83 21.82 -20.06
N LYS A 230 4.86 22.43 -19.48
CA LYS A 230 6.06 22.85 -20.23
C LYS A 230 6.91 21.66 -20.69
N ASN A 231 6.93 20.56 -19.93
CA ASN A 231 7.59 19.31 -20.33
C ASN A 231 6.83 18.50 -21.38
N ARG A 232 5.52 18.75 -21.60
CA ARG A 232 4.74 18.14 -22.69
C ARG A 232 4.86 18.87 -24.03
N LEU A 233 5.52 20.02 -24.06
CA LEU A 233 5.74 20.84 -25.27
C LEU A 233 7.12 20.60 -25.91
N PHE A 234 7.94 19.75 -25.29
CA PHE A 234 9.27 19.33 -25.74
C PHE A 234 9.37 17.80 -25.94
N GLU A 235 8.23 17.11 -26.08
CA GLU A 235 8.14 15.73 -26.56
C GLU A 235 7.28 15.68 -27.83
#